data_AF-A0A6A5SRE8-F1
#
_entry.id   AF-A0A6A5SRE8-F1
#
_cell.length_a   1.000
_cell.length_b   1.000
_cell.length_c   1.000
_cell.angle_alpha   90.00
_cell.angle_beta   90.00
_cell.angle_gamma   90.00
#
_symmetry.space_group_name_H-M   'P 1'
#
loop_
_entity.id
_entity.type
_entity.pdbx_description
1 polymer ?
#
loop_
_entity_poly.entity_id
_entity_poly.type
_entity_poly.pdbx_seq_one_letter_code
_entity_poly.pdbx_strand_id
1 'polypeptide(L)'
;MAPICRVRLLSDLSGQTVCDREAASLDGRLRAFHSQQYQSLYRGSKKRNTELDKLALPAYLASKKASVVAQDFTDINEEVEQIVVCLPQRCKYNLPDRVIHARKLHHRHFFAVDNDYGHEKYMNTLQNQKYNMVKSLEELGKRAAAVMYEKKQWFCWIKQF
;
A
#
# COMPACT_ATOMS: atom_id res chain seq x y z
N MET A 1 -16.61 33.39 22.61
CA MET A 1 -15.72 32.26 22.97
C MET A 1 -14.81 32.01 21.78
N ALA A 2 -13.50 31.87 22.02
CA ALA A 2 -12.57 31.50 20.95
C ALA A 2 -12.88 30.08 20.43
N PRO A 3 -12.73 29.80 19.13
CA PRO A 3 -12.96 28.47 18.59
C PRO A 3 -11.98 27.45 19.19
N ILE A 4 -12.44 26.25 19.52
CA ILE A 4 -11.61 25.15 20.06
C ILE A 4 -11.12 24.27 18.91
N CYS A 5 -9.89 23.78 19.03
CA CYS A 5 -9.31 22.86 18.06
C CYS A 5 -10.11 21.55 17.96
N ARG A 6 -10.46 21.13 16.74
CA ARG A 6 -11.32 19.96 16.47
C ARG A 6 -10.55 18.64 16.23
N VAL A 7 -9.25 18.60 16.53
CA VAL A 7 -8.36 17.45 16.27
C VAL A 7 -8.41 16.44 17.38
N ARG A 8 -8.26 15.16 17.04
CA ARG A 8 -7.96 14.10 18.01
C ARG A 8 -6.45 13.94 18.18
N LEU A 9 -5.97 13.87 19.41
CA LEU A 9 -4.54 13.82 19.72
C LEU A 9 -3.87 12.61 19.04
N LEU A 10 -2.74 12.85 18.37
CA LEU A 10 -1.96 11.79 17.71
C LEU A 10 -1.27 10.85 18.71
N SER A 11 -1.01 11.32 19.93
CA SER A 11 -0.47 10.50 21.02
C SER A 11 -1.44 9.43 21.51
N ASP A 12 -2.74 9.61 21.24
CA ASP A 12 -3.77 8.66 21.59
C ASP A 12 -4.06 7.71 20.42
N LEU A 13 -3.60 6.46 20.55
CA LEU A 13 -3.81 5.42 19.55
C LEU A 13 -5.28 4.98 19.42
N SER A 14 -6.12 5.28 20.43
CA SER A 14 -7.57 5.09 20.34
C SER A 14 -8.25 6.19 19.51
N GLY A 15 -7.55 7.30 19.26
CA GLY A 15 -8.04 8.44 18.48
C GLY A 15 -9.38 8.97 19.00
N GLN A 16 -9.61 8.89 20.31
CA GLN A 16 -10.83 9.37 20.96
C GLN A 16 -10.59 10.69 21.70
N THR A 17 -9.37 10.92 22.16
CA THR A 17 -9.00 12.11 22.93
C THR A 17 -8.98 13.34 22.03
N VAL A 18 -9.87 14.30 22.30
CA VAL A 18 -9.95 15.57 21.57
C VAL A 18 -8.96 16.59 22.11
N CYS A 19 -8.53 17.50 21.24
CA CYS A 19 -7.80 18.69 21.64
C CYS A 19 -8.75 19.69 22.30
N ASP A 20 -8.32 20.26 23.41
CA ASP A 20 -9.04 21.26 24.22
C ASP A 20 -8.48 22.68 24.04
N ARG A 21 -7.40 22.84 23.25
CA ARG A 21 -6.73 24.13 23.06
C ARG A 21 -7.42 24.99 22.01
N GLU A 22 -7.27 26.30 22.15
CA GLU A 22 -7.79 27.29 21.22
C GLU A 22 -7.24 27.08 19.79
N ALA A 23 -8.12 27.22 18.81
CA ALA A 23 -7.80 27.15 17.40
C ALA A 23 -7.18 28.49 16.93
N ALA A 24 -6.18 28.38 16.06
CA ALA A 24 -5.43 29.51 15.52
C ALA A 24 -5.35 29.48 13.98
N SER A 25 -5.95 28.48 13.32
CA SER A 25 -6.02 28.40 11.86
C SER A 25 -7.05 29.37 11.29
N LEU A 26 -6.89 29.75 10.02
CA LEU A 26 -7.79 30.68 9.31
C LEU A 26 -9.25 30.23 9.29
N ASP A 27 -9.49 28.91 9.30
CA ASP A 27 -10.81 28.29 9.34
C ASP A 27 -11.31 28.00 10.78
N GLY A 28 -10.53 28.37 11.80
CA GLY A 28 -10.87 28.19 13.21
C GLY A 28 -10.95 26.73 13.66
N ARG A 29 -10.36 25.78 12.92
CA ARG A 29 -10.46 24.34 13.23
C ARG A 29 -9.26 23.77 13.96
N LEU A 30 -8.07 24.32 13.74
CA LEU A 30 -6.81 23.74 14.20
C LEU A 30 -6.02 24.76 15.02
N ARG A 31 -5.39 24.32 16.11
CA ARG A 31 -4.31 25.10 16.72
C ARG A 31 -3.07 25.10 15.82
N ALA A 32 -2.17 26.07 15.97
CA ALA A 32 -0.98 26.21 15.13
C ALA A 32 -0.16 24.91 15.01
N PHE A 33 0.10 24.24 16.13
CA PHE A 33 0.82 22.96 16.14
C PHE A 33 0.09 21.86 15.37
N HIS A 34 -1.24 21.72 15.52
CA HIS A 34 -2.01 20.70 14.80
C HIS A 34 -2.16 21.03 13.31
N SER A 35 -2.15 22.31 12.93
CA SER A 35 -2.07 22.73 11.52
C SER A 35 -0.75 22.28 10.88
N GLN A 36 0.37 22.45 11.59
CA GLN A 36 1.68 21.99 11.12
C GLN A 36 1.76 20.45 11.01
N GLN A 37 1.19 19.74 11.99
CA GLN A 37 1.11 18.27 11.97
C GLN A 37 0.24 17.75 10.82
N TYR A 38 -0.94 18.35 10.64
CA TYR A 38 -1.84 18.06 9.52
C TYR A 38 -1.11 18.19 8.19
N GLN A 39 -0.47 19.34 7.96
CA GLN A 39 0.21 19.62 6.70
C GLN A 39 1.40 18.68 6.46
N SER A 40 2.14 18.32 7.51
CA SER A 40 3.24 17.35 7.42
C SER A 40 2.74 15.95 7.04
N LEU A 41 1.67 15.49 7.66
CA LEU A 41 1.07 14.18 7.36
C LEU A 41 0.45 14.15 5.96
N TYR A 42 -0.25 15.21 5.56
CA TYR A 42 -0.80 15.37 4.22
C TYR A 42 0.29 15.29 3.15
N ARG A 43 1.37 16.07 3.29
CA ARG A 43 2.52 16.07 2.37
C ARG A 43 3.18 14.69 2.32
N GLY A 44 3.39 14.05 3.47
CA GLY A 44 3.96 12.71 3.54
C GLY A 44 3.09 11.66 2.83
N SER A 45 1.76 11.74 3.01
CA SER A 45 0.80 10.89 2.34
C SER A 45 0.84 11.11 0.82
N LYS A 46 0.76 12.36 0.36
CA LYS A 46 0.87 12.73 -1.07
C LYS A 46 2.16 12.21 -1.70
N LYS A 47 3.31 12.41 -1.05
CA LYS A 47 4.61 11.92 -1.54
C LYS A 47 4.62 10.41 -1.73
N ARG A 48 4.18 9.64 -0.74
CA ARG A 48 4.10 8.16 -0.85
C ARG A 48 3.13 7.71 -1.94
N ASN A 49 2.04 8.45 -2.13
CA ASN A 49 1.09 8.19 -3.20
C ASN A 49 1.72 8.40 -4.58
N THR A 50 2.46 9.50 -4.76
CA THR A 50 3.22 9.75 -5.99
C THR A 50 4.28 8.67 -6.25
N GLU A 51 4.96 8.20 -5.21
CA GLU A 51 5.88 7.07 -5.36
C GLU A 51 5.13 5.78 -5.75
N LEU A 52 3.92 5.57 -5.24
CA LEU A 52 3.08 4.44 -5.63
C LEU A 52 2.65 4.53 -7.10
N ASP A 53 2.26 5.72 -7.55
CA ASP A 53 1.83 5.97 -8.92
C ASP A 53 2.97 5.79 -9.94
N LYS A 54 4.22 6.00 -9.53
CA LYS A 54 5.42 5.76 -10.37
C LYS A 54 5.75 4.27 -10.56
N LEU A 55 5.16 3.38 -9.78
CA LEU A 55 5.51 1.96 -9.82
C LEU A 55 4.94 1.29 -11.09
N ALA A 56 5.74 1.26 -12.16
CA ALA A 56 5.42 0.54 -13.38
C ALA A 56 5.30 -0.98 -13.15
N LEU A 57 4.37 -1.63 -13.83
CA LEU A 57 4.28 -3.09 -13.86
C LEU A 57 5.59 -3.70 -14.41
N PRO A 58 6.05 -4.84 -13.86
CA PRO A 58 7.14 -5.60 -14.47
C PRO A 58 6.85 -5.88 -15.95
N ALA A 59 7.87 -5.87 -16.80
CA ALA A 59 7.71 -6.04 -18.25
C ALA A 59 6.91 -7.31 -18.63
N TYR A 60 7.14 -8.41 -17.91
CA TYR A 60 6.36 -9.65 -18.03
C TYR A 60 4.86 -9.42 -17.82
N LEU A 61 4.45 -8.69 -16.79
CA LEU A 61 3.04 -8.41 -16.52
C LEU A 61 2.48 -7.36 -17.48
N ALA A 62 3.32 -6.43 -17.95
CA ALA A 62 2.93 -5.40 -18.91
C ALA A 62 2.63 -5.97 -20.30
N SER A 63 3.27 -7.07 -20.70
CA SER A 63 3.02 -7.72 -22.00
C SER A 63 1.77 -8.61 -22.02
N LYS A 64 1.23 -8.96 -20.84
CA LYS A 64 0.05 -9.83 -20.72
C LYS A 64 -1.24 -9.02 -20.78
N LYS A 65 -2.20 -9.49 -21.60
CA LYS A 65 -3.53 -8.86 -21.72
C LYS A 65 -4.46 -9.13 -20.54
N ALA A 66 -4.22 -10.22 -19.79
CA ALA A 66 -5.07 -10.61 -18.67
C ALA A 66 -4.65 -9.89 -17.37
N SER A 67 -5.66 -9.59 -16.53
CA SER A 67 -5.47 -8.99 -15.21
C SER A 67 -4.40 -9.73 -14.40
N VAL A 68 -3.58 -8.98 -13.66
CA VAL A 68 -2.50 -9.51 -12.80
C VAL A 68 -3.00 -10.62 -11.85
N VAL A 69 -4.26 -10.54 -11.42
CA VAL A 69 -4.89 -11.51 -10.51
C VAL A 69 -5.29 -12.81 -11.21
N ALA A 70 -5.52 -12.76 -12.51
CA ALA A 70 -5.94 -13.91 -13.32
C ALA A 70 -4.73 -14.65 -13.94
N GLN A 71 -3.51 -14.19 -13.69
CA GLN A 71 -2.29 -14.85 -14.16
C GLN A 71 -1.99 -16.06 -13.27
N ASP A 72 -1.85 -17.23 -13.88
CA ASP A 72 -1.42 -18.48 -13.23
C ASP A 72 0.11 -18.69 -13.33
N PHE A 73 0.81 -17.83 -14.08
CA PHE A 73 2.25 -17.86 -14.30
C PHE A 73 2.77 -19.17 -14.88
N THR A 74 1.89 -19.98 -15.50
CA THR A 74 2.24 -21.31 -16.03
C THR A 74 3.31 -21.25 -17.12
N ASP A 75 3.40 -20.15 -17.86
CA ASP A 75 4.38 -19.93 -18.91
C ASP A 75 5.78 -19.53 -18.41
N ILE A 76 5.96 -19.29 -17.11
CA ILE A 76 7.28 -19.03 -16.51
C ILE A 76 7.96 -20.35 -16.17
N ASN A 77 9.10 -20.62 -16.82
CA ASN A 77 9.84 -21.89 -16.69
C ASN A 77 11.26 -21.71 -16.13
N GLU A 78 11.76 -20.47 -16.07
CA GLU A 78 13.10 -20.20 -15.55
C GLU A 78 13.07 -19.55 -14.16
N GLU A 79 14.05 -19.93 -13.33
CA GLU A 79 14.19 -19.43 -11.96
C GLU A 79 14.55 -17.92 -11.93
N VAL A 80 15.35 -17.48 -12.91
CA VAL A 80 15.71 -16.06 -13.06
C VAL A 80 14.49 -15.22 -13.42
N GLU A 81 13.62 -15.71 -14.31
CA GLU A 81 12.36 -15.03 -14.67
C GLU A 81 11.46 -14.86 -13.44
N GLN A 82 11.39 -15.87 -12.57
CA GLN A 82 10.62 -15.80 -11.33
C GLN A 82 11.16 -14.76 -10.37
N ILE A 83 12.49 -14.68 -10.20
CA ILE A 83 13.14 -13.69 -9.34
C ILE A 83 12.90 -12.27 -9.86
N VAL A 84 13.02 -12.07 -11.18
CA VAL A 84 12.79 -10.78 -11.85
C VAL A 84 11.33 -10.33 -11.74
N VAL A 85 10.37 -11.25 -11.82
CA VAL A 85 8.95 -10.92 -11.61
C VAL A 85 8.63 -10.69 -10.12
N CYS A 86 9.20 -11.50 -9.21
CA CYS A 86 8.93 -11.46 -7.77
C CYS A 86 9.50 -10.22 -7.07
N LEU A 87 10.75 -9.85 -7.34
CA LEU A 87 11.49 -8.85 -6.55
C LEU A 87 10.84 -7.46 -6.58
N PRO A 88 10.51 -6.88 -7.74
CA PRO A 88 9.82 -5.59 -7.78
C PRO A 88 8.46 -5.68 -7.07
N GLN A 89 7.72 -6.76 -7.30
CA GLN A 89 6.39 -6.98 -6.75
C GLN A 89 6.40 -7.08 -5.21
N ARG A 90 7.44 -7.73 -4.64
CA ARG A 90 7.70 -7.78 -3.19
C ARG A 90 8.15 -6.44 -2.62
N CYS A 91 9.05 -5.71 -3.28
CA CYS A 91 9.48 -4.38 -2.84
C CYS A 91 8.32 -3.38 -2.77
N LYS A 92 7.32 -3.55 -3.65
CA LYS A 92 6.11 -2.73 -3.67
C LYS A 92 5.16 -3.00 -2.51
N TYR A 93 5.23 -4.15 -1.82
CA TYR A 93 4.31 -4.53 -0.74
C TYR A 93 4.22 -3.50 0.39
N ASN A 94 5.35 -2.89 0.74
CA ASN A 94 5.40 -1.94 1.86
C ASN A 94 4.74 -0.59 1.53
N LEU A 95 4.61 -0.23 0.25
CA LEU A 95 4.20 1.12 -0.13
C LEU A 95 2.67 1.34 -0.04
N PRO A 96 1.80 0.47 -0.59
CA PRO A 96 0.37 0.52 -0.35
C PRO A 96 0.03 0.50 1.13
N ASP A 97 0.70 -0.33 1.94
CA ASP A 97 0.47 -0.37 3.39
C ASP A 97 0.82 0.94 4.08
N ARG A 98 1.95 1.54 3.72
CA ARG A 98 2.35 2.86 4.22
C ARG A 98 1.40 3.97 3.77
N VAL A 99 0.85 3.89 2.55
CA VAL A 99 -0.13 4.87 2.04
C VAL A 99 -1.47 4.70 2.76
N ILE A 100 -1.97 3.48 2.88
CA ILE A 100 -3.20 3.13 3.59
C ILE A 100 -3.11 3.59 5.05
N HIS A 101 -2.02 3.25 5.74
CA HIS A 101 -1.83 3.62 7.14
C HIS A 101 -1.76 5.14 7.32
N ALA A 102 -0.96 5.83 6.50
CA ALA A 102 -0.85 7.29 6.57
C ALA A 102 -2.19 7.99 6.32
N ARG A 103 -2.99 7.49 5.37
CA ARG A 103 -4.31 8.03 5.04
C ARG A 103 -5.32 7.78 6.16
N LYS A 104 -5.37 6.58 6.73
CA LYS A 104 -6.22 6.27 7.89
C LYS A 104 -5.87 7.14 9.09
N LEU A 105 -4.58 7.33 9.37
CA LEU A 105 -4.09 8.20 10.44
C LEU A 105 -4.50 9.65 10.19
N HIS A 106 -4.27 10.16 8.99
CA HIS A 106 -4.64 11.51 8.61
C HIS A 106 -6.16 11.74 8.71
N HIS A 107 -6.97 10.78 8.25
CA HIS A 107 -8.42 10.84 8.32
C HIS A 107 -8.93 10.81 9.77
N ARG A 108 -8.49 9.83 10.57
CA ARG A 108 -8.94 9.63 11.96
C ARG A 108 -8.67 10.83 12.87
N HIS A 109 -7.55 11.52 12.67
CA HIS A 109 -7.09 12.57 13.58
C HIS A 109 -7.47 13.98 13.14
N PHE A 110 -7.63 14.22 11.84
CA PHE A 110 -7.77 15.58 11.31
C PHE A 110 -9.04 15.83 10.50
N PHE A 111 -9.82 14.80 10.17
CA PHE A 111 -11.12 14.97 9.54
C PHE A 111 -12.24 14.62 10.52
N ALA A 112 -13.17 15.57 10.71
CA ALA A 112 -14.49 15.24 11.22
C ALA A 112 -15.19 14.40 10.15
N VAL A 113 -15.91 13.37 10.59
CA VAL A 113 -16.42 12.21 9.83
C VAL A 113 -17.33 12.56 8.63
N ASP A 114 -17.71 13.82 8.43
CA ASP A 114 -18.83 14.17 7.55
C ASP A 114 -18.46 14.66 6.13
N ASN A 115 -17.18 14.68 5.76
CA ASN A 115 -16.77 15.00 4.39
C ASN A 115 -15.84 13.94 3.82
N ASP A 116 -16.42 12.82 3.36
CA ASP A 116 -15.71 11.85 2.55
C ASP A 116 -15.56 12.36 1.11
N TYR A 117 -14.48 13.09 0.83
CA TYR A 117 -14.11 13.56 -0.51
C TYR A 117 -13.61 12.40 -1.41
N GLY A 118 -14.32 11.27 -1.44
CA GLY A 118 -13.91 10.04 -2.13
C GLY A 118 -12.71 9.33 -1.47
N HIS A 119 -12.43 9.63 -0.20
CA HIS A 119 -11.40 8.96 0.58
C HIS A 119 -11.72 7.48 0.73
N GLU A 120 -12.96 7.12 1.05
CA GLU A 120 -13.36 5.72 1.21
C GLU A 120 -13.19 4.93 -0.09
N LYS A 121 -13.71 5.46 -1.21
CA LYS A 121 -13.57 4.84 -2.53
C LYS A 121 -12.10 4.62 -2.89
N TYR A 122 -11.25 5.62 -2.69
CA TYR A 122 -9.82 5.50 -2.98
C TYR A 122 -9.12 4.50 -2.04
N MET A 123 -9.49 4.48 -0.76
CA MET A 123 -8.99 3.50 0.21
C MET A 123 -9.38 2.07 -0.17
N ASN A 124 -10.59 1.86 -0.66
CA ASN A 124 -11.04 0.58 -1.19
C ASN A 124 -10.24 0.17 -2.43
N THR A 125 -9.93 1.12 -3.33
CA THR A 125 -9.03 0.85 -4.46
C THR A 125 -7.63 0.40 -3.99
N LEU A 126 -7.03 1.09 -3.02
CA LEU A 126 -5.72 0.71 -2.48
C LEU A 126 -5.74 -0.65 -1.79
N GLN A 127 -6.79 -0.96 -1.05
CA GLN A 127 -6.97 -2.26 -0.40
C GLN A 127 -7.14 -3.38 -1.42
N ASN A 128 -7.94 -3.16 -2.47
CA ASN A 128 -8.10 -4.11 -3.57
C ASN A 128 -6.78 -4.33 -4.31
N GLN A 129 -6.04 -3.26 -4.61
CA GLN A 129 -4.70 -3.37 -5.21
C GLN A 129 -3.76 -4.21 -4.33
N LYS A 130 -3.73 -3.97 -3.01
CA LYS A 130 -2.94 -4.77 -2.07
C LYS A 130 -3.37 -6.25 -2.10
N TYR A 131 -4.66 -6.52 -1.99
CA TYR A 131 -5.19 -7.89 -1.99
C TYR A 131 -4.82 -8.63 -3.28
N ASN A 132 -5.06 -8.00 -4.42
CA ASN A 132 -4.72 -8.51 -5.74
C ASN A 132 -3.23 -8.82 -5.87
N MET A 133 -2.38 -7.91 -5.36
CA MET A 133 -0.93 -8.07 -5.36
C MET A 133 -0.47 -9.28 -4.54
N VAL A 134 -1.02 -9.46 -3.33
CA VAL A 134 -0.70 -10.60 -2.45
C VAL A 134 -1.09 -11.91 -3.12
N LYS A 135 -2.31 -11.98 -3.66
CA LYS A 135 -2.78 -13.17 -4.35
C LYS A 135 -1.88 -13.54 -5.54
N SER A 136 -1.48 -12.57 -6.35
CA SER A 136 -0.57 -12.82 -7.47
C SER A 136 0.83 -13.27 -7.01
N LEU A 137 1.33 -12.75 -5.89
CA LEU A 137 2.59 -13.21 -5.29
C LEU A 137 2.51 -14.65 -4.79
N GLU A 138 1.37 -15.06 -4.25
CA GLU A 138 1.13 -16.44 -3.82
C GLU A 138 1.14 -17.41 -5.02
N GLU A 139 0.42 -17.09 -6.10
CA GLU A 139 0.42 -17.92 -7.32
C GLU A 139 1.81 -18.01 -7.95
N LEU A 140 2.52 -16.89 -8.04
CA LEU A 140 3.90 -16.88 -8.53
C LEU A 140 4.84 -17.71 -7.63
N GLY A 141 4.63 -17.67 -6.32
CA GLY A 141 5.35 -18.50 -5.35
C GLY A 141 5.11 -20.00 -5.56
N LYS A 142 3.86 -20.40 -5.84
CA LYS A 142 3.52 -21.79 -6.18
C LYS A 142 4.21 -22.23 -7.47
N ARG A 143 4.19 -21.40 -8.52
CA ARG A 143 4.90 -21.70 -9.77
C ARG A 143 6.39 -21.85 -9.54
N ALA A 144 6.98 -20.96 -8.74
CA ALA A 144 8.40 -21.03 -8.42
C ALA A 144 8.78 -22.33 -7.71
N ALA A 145 7.99 -22.75 -6.73
CA ALA A 145 8.18 -24.04 -6.06
C ALA A 145 8.09 -25.22 -7.05
N ALA A 146 7.12 -25.20 -7.97
CA ALA A 146 6.96 -26.25 -8.97
C ALA A 146 8.18 -26.36 -9.91
N VAL A 147 8.64 -25.25 -10.48
CA VAL A 147 9.82 -25.24 -11.37
C VAL A 147 11.09 -25.69 -10.64
N MET A 148 11.30 -25.22 -9.41
CA MET A 148 12.45 -25.67 -8.61
C MET A 148 12.38 -27.17 -8.33
N TYR A 149 11.19 -27.71 -8.06
CA TYR A 149 10.99 -29.14 -7.85
C TYR A 149 11.29 -29.94 -9.12
N GLU A 150 10.74 -29.53 -10.27
CA GLU A 150 10.99 -30.17 -11.58
C GLU A 150 12.49 -30.21 -11.90
N LYS A 151 13.20 -29.10 -11.73
CA LYS A 151 14.66 -29.03 -11.93
C LYS A 151 15.43 -29.92 -10.98
N LYS A 152 15.02 -29.98 -9.71
CA LYS A 152 15.63 -30.87 -8.72
C LYS A 152 15.45 -32.34 -9.11
N GLN A 153 14.25 -32.73 -9.54
CA GLN A 153 13.99 -34.10 -10.02
C GLN A 153 14.86 -34.44 -11.22
N TRP A 154 14.93 -33.55 -12.21
CA TRP A 154 15.78 -33.72 -13.38
C TRP A 154 17.27 -33.88 -13.01
N PHE A 155 17.77 -33.04 -12.11
CA PHE A 155 19.17 -33.11 -11.67
C PHE A 155 19.47 -34.38 -10.88
N CYS A 156 18.54 -34.82 -10.02
CA CYS A 156 18.64 -36.09 -9.31
C CYS A 156 18.65 -37.28 -10.28
N TRP A 157 17.83 -37.23 -11.33
CA TRP A 157 17.80 -38.26 -12.37
C TRP A 157 19.13 -38.33 -13.14
N ILE A 158 19.68 -37.19 -13.57
CA ILE A 158 21.00 -37.17 -14.26
C ILE A 158 22.11 -37.75 -13.40
N LYS A 159 22.12 -37.49 -12.09
CA LYS A 159 23.13 -38.04 -11.18
C LYS A 159 23.11 -39.56 -11.04
N GLN A 160 22.03 -40.22 -11.47
CA GLN A 160 21.90 -41.68 -11.44
C GLN A 160 22.45 -42.35 -12.71
N PHE A 161 22.79 -41.57 -13.74
CA PHE A 161 23.48 -42.00 -14.96
C PHE A 161 24.95 -41.56 -14.92
#